data_AF-A0A7X8IUW6-F1
#
_entry.id   AF-A0A7X8IUW6-F1
#
_cell.length_a   1.000
_cell.length_b   1.000
_cell.length_c   1.000
_cell.angle_alpha   90.00
_cell.angle_beta   90.00
_cell.angle_gamma   90.00
#
_symmetry.space_group_name_H-M   'P 1'
#
loop_
_entity.id
_entity.type
_entity.pdbx_description
1 polymer ?
#
loop_
_entity_poly.entity_id
_entity_poly.type
_entity_poly.pdbx_seq_one_letter_code
_entity_poly.pdbx_strand_id
1 'polypeptide(L)'
;MWQYHNTHAKRDTIAETVACSAYRTATEIEAVALVTPTLSGNTARLLSTFRPEQPIIAATPSETVLRQLLLNWGVFPSLVAV
;
A
#
# COMPACT_ATOMS: atom_id res chain seq x y z
N MET A 1 -19.96 28.00 8.20
CA MET A 1 -19.50 27.25 7.00
C MET A 1 -18.67 26.08 7.50
N TRP A 2 -19.20 24.87 7.34
CA TRP A 2 -18.93 23.67 8.16
C TRP A 2 -17.44 23.32 8.34
N GLN A 3 -17.02 23.17 9.61
CA GLN A 3 -15.78 22.49 9.99
C GLN A 3 -16.17 21.08 10.48
N TYR A 4 -16.05 20.08 9.60
CA TYR A 4 -16.21 18.66 9.95
C TYR A 4 -14.96 18.20 10.71
N HIS A 5 -14.88 18.50 12.00
CA HIS A 5 -13.87 17.91 12.88
C HIS A 5 -14.32 16.52 13.31
N ASN A 6 -14.03 15.51 12.50
CA ASN A 6 -14.15 14.12 12.92
C ASN A 6 -12.81 13.67 13.51
N THR A 7 -12.50 14.12 14.73
CA THR A 7 -11.35 13.66 15.52
C THR A 7 -11.69 12.38 16.30
N HIS A 8 -12.34 11.42 15.66
CA HIS A 8 -12.27 10.04 16.17
C HIS A 8 -10.88 9.54 15.83
N ALA A 9 -9.97 9.52 16.81
CA ALA A 9 -8.67 8.86 16.69
C ALA A 9 -8.93 7.39 16.35
N LYS A 10 -9.00 7.09 15.04
CA LYS A 10 -9.18 5.75 14.52
C LYS A 10 -8.00 4.94 15.03
N ARG A 11 -8.25 3.85 15.75
CA ARG A 11 -7.16 2.94 16.11
C ARG A 11 -6.63 2.36 14.80
N ASP A 12 -5.36 2.58 14.55
CA ASP A 12 -4.69 1.95 13.42
C ASP A 12 -4.83 0.43 13.58
N THR A 13 -5.35 -0.20 12.53
CA THR A 13 -5.32 -1.65 12.41
C THR A 13 -3.87 -2.13 12.35
N ILE A 14 -3.62 -3.39 12.69
CA ILE A 14 -2.28 -4.01 12.55
C ILE A 14 -1.73 -3.79 11.14
N ALA A 15 -2.59 -3.88 10.11
CA ALA A 15 -2.21 -3.62 8.73
C ALA A 15 -1.76 -2.17 8.50
N GLU A 16 -2.49 -1.18 9.03
CA GLU A 16 -2.13 0.25 8.97
C GLU A 16 -0.80 0.53 9.67
N THR A 17 -0.59 -0.01 10.87
CA THR A 17 0.66 0.16 11.61
C THR A 17 1.85 -0.45 10.84
N VAL A 18 1.72 -1.69 10.35
CA VAL A 18 2.79 -2.35 9.61
C VAL A 18 3.09 -1.64 8.30
N ALA A 19 2.06 -1.19 7.57
CA ALA A 19 2.26 -0.44 6.34
C ALA A 19 2.95 0.91 6.58
N CYS A 20 2.59 1.62 7.65
CA CYS A 20 3.25 2.87 8.06
C CYS A 20 4.72 2.64 8.42
N SER A 21 5.01 1.60 9.21
CA SER A 21 6.40 1.24 9.55
C SER A 21 7.20 0.87 8.30
N ALA A 22 6.65 0.03 7.41
CA ALA A 22 7.32 -0.36 6.17
C ALA A 22 7.62 0.85 5.27
N TYR A 23 6.65 1.77 5.12
CA TYR A 23 6.86 3.02 4.39
C TYR A 23 7.98 3.86 5.00
N ARG A 24 7.93 4.12 6.31
CA ARG A 24 8.95 4.92 7.01
C ARG A 24 10.34 4.32 6.86
N THR A 25 10.48 3.03 7.12
CA THR A 25 11.76 2.33 6.98
C THR A 25 12.27 2.40 5.55
N ALA A 26 11.42 2.20 4.55
CA ALA A 26 11.83 2.31 3.14
C ALA A 26 12.30 3.72 2.77
N THR A 27 11.69 4.75 3.33
CA THR A 27 12.14 6.14 3.16
C THR A 27 13.45 6.41 3.87
N GLU A 28 13.60 5.96 5.12
CA GLU A 28 14.82 6.17 5.92
C GLU A 28 16.06 5.51 5.32
N ILE A 29 15.91 4.33 4.72
CA ILE A 29 17.02 3.60 4.11
C ILE A 29 17.19 3.87 2.61
N GLU A 30 16.39 4.78 2.05
CA GLU A 30 16.36 5.06 0.61
C GLU A 30 16.19 3.78 -0.23
N ALA A 31 15.25 2.92 0.19
CA ALA A 31 14.99 1.64 -0.46
C ALA A 31 14.63 1.85 -1.93
N VAL A 32 15.12 0.96 -2.80
CA VAL A 32 14.85 1.05 -4.25
C VAL A 32 13.40 0.71 -4.60
N ALA A 33 12.71 -0.07 -3.75
CA ALA A 33 11.32 -0.47 -3.95
C ALA A 33 10.69 -1.03 -2.66
N LEU A 34 9.36 -1.00 -2.59
CA LEU A 34 8.54 -1.70 -1.60
C LEU A 34 7.91 -2.95 -2.24
N VAL A 35 8.20 -4.15 -1.73
CA VAL A 35 7.60 -5.39 -2.27
C VAL A 35 6.51 -5.91 -1.35
N THR A 36 5.33 -6.21 -1.90
CA THR A 36 4.14 -6.57 -1.12
C THR A 36 3.44 -7.78 -1.74
N PRO A 37 3.45 -8.96 -1.09
CA PRO A 37 2.56 -10.05 -1.48
C PRO A 37 1.12 -9.72 -1.08
N THR A 38 0.16 -9.94 -1.97
CA THR A 38 -1.24 -9.65 -1.69
C THR A 38 -2.23 -10.53 -2.47
N LEU A 39 -3.24 -11.03 -1.77
CA LEU A 39 -4.32 -11.83 -2.37
C LEU A 39 -5.49 -10.95 -2.83
N SER A 40 -5.87 -9.93 -2.04
CA SER A 40 -7.01 -9.04 -2.32
C SER A 40 -6.62 -7.63 -2.78
N GLY A 41 -5.33 -7.28 -2.70
CA GLY A 41 -4.80 -5.95 -3.01
C GLY A 41 -4.77 -4.98 -1.84
N ASN A 42 -5.29 -5.34 -0.66
CA ASN A 42 -5.43 -4.40 0.47
C ASN A 42 -4.09 -3.79 0.92
N THR A 43 -3.04 -4.59 1.02
CA THR A 43 -1.71 -4.12 1.45
C THR A 43 -1.13 -3.10 0.47
N ALA A 44 -1.16 -3.40 -0.83
CA ALA A 44 -0.67 -2.50 -1.87
C ALA A 44 -1.48 -1.19 -1.92
N ARG A 45 -2.81 -1.26 -1.79
CA ARG A 45 -3.68 -0.07 -1.70
C ARG A 45 -3.37 0.79 -0.49
N LEU A 46 -3.16 0.15 0.66
CA LEU A 46 -2.83 0.85 1.90
C LEU A 46 -1.49 1.58 1.78
N LEU A 47 -0.44 0.89 1.29
CA LEU A 47 0.86 1.52 1.03
C LEU A 47 0.76 2.67 0.02
N SER A 48 -0.05 2.50 -1.03
CA SER A 48 -0.28 3.57 -2.03
C SER A 48 -0.85 4.85 -1.41
N THR A 49 -1.59 4.76 -0.29
CA THR A 49 -2.16 5.93 0.40
C THR A 49 -1.10 6.88 0.93
N PHE A 50 0.06 6.36 1.33
CA PHE A 50 1.20 7.18 1.76
C PHE A 50 1.92 7.87 0.61
N ARG A 51 1.57 7.55 -0.65
CA ARG A 51 2.17 8.11 -1.87
C ARG A 51 3.71 8.08 -1.86
N PRO A 52 4.32 6.90 -1.58
CA PRO A 52 5.78 6.80 -1.57
C PRO A 52 6.38 7.19 -2.92
N GLU A 53 7.60 7.71 -2.89
CA GLU A 53 8.41 7.95 -4.10
C GLU A 53 8.94 6.61 -4.66
N GLN A 54 9.15 5.63 -3.78
CA GLN A 54 9.56 4.28 -4.13
C GLN A 54 8.42 3.54 -4.85
N PRO A 55 8.73 2.78 -5.92
CA PRO A 55 7.75 1.92 -6.56
C PRO A 55 7.29 0.79 -5.62
N ILE A 56 5.98 0.53 -5.61
CA ILE A 56 5.35 -0.57 -4.85
C ILE A 56 5.16 -1.76 -5.79
N ILE A 57 5.97 -2.81 -5.65
CA ILE A 57 5.83 -4.05 -6.41
C ILE A 57 4.81 -4.96 -5.71
N ALA A 58 3.62 -5.09 -6.30
CA ALA A 58 2.54 -5.88 -5.71
C ALA A 58 2.44 -7.27 -6.34
N ALA A 59 2.96 -8.30 -5.66
CA ALA A 59 2.89 -9.69 -6.13
C ALA A 59 1.51 -10.28 -5.78
N THR A 60 0.77 -10.73 -6.80
CA THR A 60 -0.56 -11.31 -6.61
C THR A 60 -0.82 -12.50 -7.55
N PRO A 61 -1.53 -13.55 -7.12
CA PRO A 61 -1.96 -14.63 -8.01
C PRO A 61 -3.21 -14.31 -8.82
N SER A 62 -3.93 -13.23 -8.48
CA SER A 62 -5.20 -12.91 -9.11
C SER A 62 -5.01 -11.87 -10.20
N GLU A 63 -5.31 -12.24 -11.44
CA GLU A 63 -5.27 -11.30 -12.56
C GLU A 63 -6.30 -10.16 -12.41
N THR A 64 -7.44 -10.45 -11.78
CA THR A 64 -8.43 -9.42 -11.44
C THR A 64 -7.85 -8.39 -10.49
N VAL A 65 -7.17 -8.83 -9.42
CA VAL A 65 -6.55 -7.92 -8.44
C VAL A 65 -5.40 -7.14 -9.07
N LEU A 66 -4.58 -7.79 -9.89
CA LEU A 66 -3.52 -7.14 -10.66
C LEU A 66 -4.07 -5.96 -11.47
N ARG A 67 -5.12 -6.19 -12.27
CA ARG A 67 -5.74 -5.13 -13.09
C ARG A 67 -6.33 -4.01 -12.24
N GLN A 68 -6.93 -4.32 -11.10
CA GLN A 68 -7.46 -3.31 -10.18
C GLN A 68 -6.35 -2.45 -9.57
N LEU A 69 -5.20 -3.05 -9.25
CA LEU A 69 -4.07 -2.36 -8.62
C LEU A 69 -3.37 -1.38 -9.57
N LEU A 70 -3.54 -1.49 -10.89
CA LEU A 70 -3.01 -0.52 -11.85
C LEU A 70 -3.59 0.89 -11.67
N LEU A 71 -4.72 1.04 -10.96
CA LEU A 71 -5.32 2.33 -10.64
C LEU A 71 -4.73 2.97 -9.38
N ASN A 72 -3.86 2.26 -8.65
CA ASN A 72 -3.31 2.71 -7.38
C ASN A 72 -1.95 3.39 -7.56
N TRP A 73 -1.75 4.49 -6.84
CA TRP A 73 -0.54 5.32 -6.96
C TRP A 73 0.74 4.54 -6.68
N GLY A 74 1.69 4.62 -7.60
CA GLY A 74 3.01 4.01 -7.46
C GLY A 74 3.00 2.48 -7.41
N VAL A 75 1.87 1.83 -7.69
CA VAL A 75 1.76 0.37 -7.67
C VAL A 75 2.08 -0.23 -9.03
N PHE A 76 3.03 -1.15 -9.05
CA PHE A 76 3.43 -1.97 -10.18
C PHE A 76 3.08 -3.43 -9.85
N PRO A 77 1.88 -3.89 -10.21
CA PRO A 77 1.44 -5.22 -9.85
C PRO A 77 2.07 -6.27 -10.79
N SER A 78 2.42 -7.44 -10.23
CA SER A 78 3.03 -8.55 -10.94
C SER A 78 2.27 -9.84 -10.63
N LEU A 79 1.96 -10.60 -11.68
CA LEU A 79 1.28 -11.89 -11.55
C LEU A 79 2.30 -12.93 -11.10
N VAL A 80 2.01 -13.63 -10.00
CA VAL A 80 2.86 -14.72 -9.49
C VAL A 80 2.06 -16.01 -9.39
N ALA A 81 2.67 -17.13 -9.79
CA ALA A 81 2.10 -18.44 -9.52
C ALA A 81 2.24 -18.74 -8.01
N VAL A 82 1.20 -19.33 -7.43
CA VAL A 82 1.18 -19.77 -6.02
C VAL A 82 1.23 -21.29 -5.99
#